data_AF-A0A399DX67-F1
#
_entry.id   AF-A0A399DX67-F1
#
_cell.length_a   1.000
_cell.length_b   1.000
_cell.length_c   1.000
_cell.angle_alpha   90.00
_cell.angle_beta   90.00
_cell.angle_gamma   90.00
#
_symmetry.space_group_name_H-M   'P 1'
#
loop_
_entity.id
_entity.type
_entity.pdbx_description
1 polymer ?
#
loop_
_entity_poly.entity_id
_entity_poly.type
_entity_poly.pdbx_seq_one_letter_code
_entity_poly.pdbx_strand_id
1 'polypeptide(L)'
;MLERCQGVFQALHLQFAYAERVAPQRFLLRVVLGAGEASLTRLTVNIDLRPVPLGLEDIAVVVLERPVQDAVRLRNRLAQSLEGVPQSLSLGNWYVAAPTGYRCFLTHQGRVVGVLLLGPNLEPIPNPRWRAVYQRSPVRFPPELR
;
A
#
# COMPACT_ATOMS: atom_id res chain seq x y z
N MET A 1 -16.39 -15.34 6.85
CA MET A 1 -15.51 -14.16 7.02
C MET A 1 -14.11 -14.38 6.46
N LEU A 2 -13.31 -15.31 7.03
CA LEU A 2 -11.94 -15.55 6.58
C LEU A 2 -11.86 -15.92 5.08
N GLU A 3 -12.79 -16.74 4.59
CA GLU A 3 -12.94 -17.05 3.16
C GLU A 3 -13.13 -15.80 2.30
N ARG A 4 -13.91 -14.81 2.79
CA ARG A 4 -14.08 -13.54 2.06
C ARG A 4 -12.79 -12.73 2.06
N CYS A 5 -12.09 -12.64 3.19
CA CYS A 5 -10.75 -12.02 3.23
C CYS A 5 -9.82 -12.67 2.20
N GLN A 6 -9.84 -14.01 2.10
CA GLN A 6 -9.03 -14.79 1.16
C GLN A 6 -9.38 -14.46 -0.30
N GLY A 7 -10.67 -14.47 -0.65
CA GLY A 7 -11.11 -14.15 -2.01
C GLY A 7 -10.72 -12.72 -2.43
N VAL A 8 -10.88 -11.74 -1.54
CA VAL A 8 -10.45 -10.37 -1.84
C VAL A 8 -8.92 -10.28 -1.94
N PHE A 9 -8.18 -10.93 -1.04
CA PHE A 9 -6.71 -10.97 -1.09
C PHE A 9 -6.19 -11.54 -2.40
N GLN A 10 -6.78 -12.62 -2.91
CA GLN A 10 -6.40 -13.22 -4.19
C GLN A 10 -6.65 -12.32 -5.40
N ALA A 11 -7.62 -11.40 -5.30
CA ALA A 11 -7.91 -10.41 -6.34
C ALA A 11 -7.03 -9.14 -6.25
N LEU A 12 -6.26 -8.98 -5.16
CA LEU A 12 -5.40 -7.83 -4.99
C LEU A 12 -4.25 -7.84 -5.99
N HIS A 13 -4.12 -6.74 -6.71
CA HIS A 13 -2.98 -6.45 -7.54
C HIS A 13 -2.47 -5.05 -7.23
N LEU A 14 -1.23 -4.80 -7.65
CA LEU A 14 -0.66 -3.47 -7.61
C LEU A 14 -1.48 -2.52 -8.49
N GLN A 15 -2.00 -1.44 -7.91
CA GLN A 15 -2.65 -0.37 -8.68
C GLN A 15 -1.68 0.79 -8.93
N PHE A 16 -1.05 1.29 -7.86
CA PHE A 16 -0.09 2.39 -7.96
C PHE A 16 0.78 2.51 -6.70
N ALA A 17 1.88 3.25 -6.84
CA ALA A 17 2.72 3.69 -5.73
C ALA A 17 3.01 5.19 -5.81
N TYR A 18 3.28 5.81 -4.65
CA TYR A 18 3.59 7.23 -4.57
C TYR A 18 4.41 7.57 -3.32
N ALA A 19 5.13 8.68 -3.36
CA ALA A 19 5.76 9.27 -2.18
C ALA A 19 4.78 10.18 -1.43
N GLU A 20 4.43 9.83 -0.20
CA GLU A 20 3.63 10.65 0.70
C GLU A 20 4.54 11.53 1.55
N ARG A 21 4.37 12.85 1.49
CA ARG A 21 5.12 13.78 2.35
C ARG A 21 4.60 13.71 3.78
N VAL A 22 5.46 13.39 4.74
CA VAL A 22 5.12 13.34 6.18
C VAL A 22 5.79 14.46 6.99
N ALA A 23 6.87 15.05 6.46
CA ALA A 23 7.49 16.28 6.98
C ALA A 23 8.16 17.04 5.82
N PRO A 24 8.70 18.26 6.03
CA PRO A 24 9.21 19.09 4.95
C PRO A 24 10.15 18.40 3.95
N GLN A 25 11.00 17.50 4.44
CA GLN A 25 11.97 16.71 3.66
C GLN A 25 11.86 15.19 3.94
N ARG A 26 10.75 14.73 4.54
CA ARG A 26 10.54 13.31 4.89
C ARG A 26 9.37 12.77 4.11
N PHE A 27 9.61 11.65 3.41
CA PHE A 27 8.60 11.00 2.59
C PHE A 27 8.51 9.51 2.93
N LEU A 28 7.28 8.99 2.91
CA LEU A 28 7.02 7.56 2.94
C LEU A 28 6.72 7.08 1.53
N LEU A 29 7.29 5.95 1.14
CA LEU A 29 6.90 5.31 -0.09
C LEU A 29 5.67 4.42 0.18
N ARG A 30 4.55 4.76 -0.47
CA ARG A 30 3.28 4.07 -0.33
C ARG A 30 3.00 3.23 -1.54
N VAL A 31 2.51 2.01 -1.31
CA VAL A 31 2.04 1.09 -2.35
C VAL A 31 0.57 0.83 -2.10
N VAL A 32 -0.26 0.99 -3.13
CA VAL A 32 -1.69 0.75 -3.06
C VAL A 32 -2.03 -0.49 -3.87
N LEU A 33 -2.70 -1.43 -3.20
CA LEU A 33 -3.24 -2.62 -3.82
C LEU A 33 -4.76 -2.52 -3.86
N GLY A 34 -5.33 -3.05 -4.93
CA GLY A 34 -6.76 -2.99 -5.18
C GLY A 34 -7.26 -4.13 -6.06
N ALA A 35 -8.56 -4.10 -6.34
CA ALA A 35 -9.24 -5.04 -7.22
C ALA A 35 -10.18 -4.25 -8.14
N GLY A 36 -10.10 -4.46 -9.45
CA GLY A 36 -10.69 -3.55 -10.44
C GLY A 36 -10.26 -2.10 -10.21
N GLU A 37 -11.22 -1.17 -10.21
CA GLU A 37 -10.99 0.26 -9.93
C GLU A 37 -10.90 0.59 -8.43
N ALA A 38 -11.18 -0.38 -7.54
CA ALA A 38 -11.27 -0.13 -6.11
C ALA A 38 -9.89 -0.24 -5.44
N SER A 39 -9.41 0.85 -4.84
CA SER A 39 -8.21 0.83 -3.99
C SER A 39 -8.55 0.35 -2.59
N LEU A 40 -8.01 -0.80 -2.18
CA LEU A 40 -8.52 -1.54 -1.01
C LEU A 40 -7.55 -1.58 0.17
N THR A 41 -6.24 -1.52 -0.07
CA THR A 41 -5.22 -1.48 0.98
C THR A 41 -4.05 -0.60 0.58
N ARG A 42 -3.37 -0.03 1.58
CA ARG A 42 -2.16 0.78 1.40
C ARG A 42 -1.08 0.28 2.34
N LEU A 43 0.10 0.04 1.77
CA LEU A 43 1.30 -0.42 2.45
C LEU A 43 2.33 0.71 2.49
N THR A 44 3.17 0.70 3.51
CA THR A 44 4.46 1.40 3.48
C THR A 44 5.52 0.44 3.01
N VAL A 45 6.42 0.88 2.15
CA VAL A 45 7.62 0.13 1.79
C VAL A 45 8.86 0.96 2.08
N ASN A 46 9.97 0.30 2.38
CA ASN A 46 11.26 0.97 2.53
C ASN A 46 11.89 1.27 1.16
N ILE A 47 13.12 1.79 1.17
CA ILE A 47 13.85 2.13 -0.07
C ILE A 47 14.09 0.91 -0.98
N ASP A 48 14.12 -0.29 -0.40
CA ASP A 48 14.28 -1.57 -1.11
C ASP A 48 12.95 -2.20 -1.55
N LEU A 49 11.85 -1.44 -1.46
CA LEU A 49 10.49 -1.87 -1.77
C LEU A 49 10.00 -3.05 -0.91
N ARG A 50 10.59 -3.27 0.27
CA ARG A 50 10.11 -4.27 1.21
C ARG A 50 8.97 -3.68 2.06
N PRO A 51 7.86 -4.41 2.24
CA PRO A 51 6.79 -4.00 3.14
C PRO A 51 7.29 -3.72 4.56
N VAL A 52 6.88 -2.61 5.12
CA VAL A 52 7.26 -2.15 6.46
C VAL A 52 6.13 -2.49 7.43
N PRO A 53 6.41 -3.08 8.60
CA PRO A 53 5.40 -3.36 9.60
C PRO A 53 4.64 -2.10 10.04
N LEU A 54 3.34 -2.24 10.25
CA LEU A 54 2.52 -1.17 10.81
C LEU A 54 3.05 -0.76 12.20
N GLY A 55 3.16 0.54 12.42
CA GLY A 55 3.75 1.13 13.63
C GLY A 55 5.26 1.38 13.52
N LEU A 56 5.93 0.93 12.45
CA LEU A 56 7.36 1.17 12.20
C LEU A 56 7.63 2.08 10.99
N GLU A 57 6.61 2.78 10.50
CA GLU A 57 6.71 3.63 9.31
C GLU A 57 7.72 4.77 9.48
N ASP A 58 7.91 5.27 10.71
CA ASP A 58 8.89 6.33 10.99
C ASP A 58 10.33 5.93 10.64
N ILE A 59 10.63 4.63 10.69
CA ILE A 59 11.93 4.05 10.34
C ILE A 59 12.06 3.88 8.81
N ALA A 60 10.94 3.69 8.13
CA ALA A 60 10.89 3.52 6.68
C ALA A 60 10.88 4.83 5.89
N VAL A 61 11.03 5.97 6.57
CA VAL A 61 11.13 7.26 5.91
C VAL A 61 12.28 7.24 4.91
N VAL A 62 11.93 7.45 3.65
CA VAL A 62 12.88 7.71 2.59
C VAL A 62 13.29 9.17 2.74
N VAL A 63 14.56 9.38 3.08
CA VAL A 63 15.18 10.69 3.00
C VAL A 63 15.40 10.98 1.52
N LEU A 64 14.41 11.64 0.91
CA LEU A 64 14.61 12.27 -0.39
C LEU A 64 15.24 13.63 -0.10
N GLU A 65 16.57 13.69 -0.11
CA GLU A 65 17.32 14.94 0.12
C GLU A 65 16.96 15.98 -0.96
N ARG A 66 16.65 15.52 -2.19
CA ARG A 66 16.23 16.38 -3.30
C ARG A 66 15.08 15.73 -4.08
N PRO A 67 13.82 15.93 -3.67
CA PRO A 67 12.69 15.13 -4.14
C PRO A 67 12.47 15.14 -5.66
N VAL A 68 12.85 16.20 -6.38
CA VAL A 68 12.75 16.26 -7.85
C VAL A 68 13.88 15.48 -8.53
N GLN A 69 15.09 15.50 -7.98
CA GLN A 69 16.26 14.83 -8.54
C GLN A 69 16.22 13.32 -8.24
N ASP A 70 15.82 12.94 -7.03
CA ASP A 70 15.67 11.54 -6.63
C ASP A 70 14.40 10.88 -7.19
N ALA A 71 13.43 11.66 -7.66
CA ALA A 71 12.17 11.17 -8.23
C ALA A 71 12.41 10.19 -9.38
N VAL A 72 13.32 10.51 -10.30
CA VAL A 72 13.59 9.68 -11.49
C VAL A 72 14.17 8.33 -11.08
N ARG A 73 15.18 8.33 -10.19
CA ARG A 73 15.77 7.11 -9.65
C ARG A 73 14.72 6.26 -8.94
N LEU A 74 13.88 6.87 -8.11
CA LEU A 74 12.83 6.15 -7.38
C LEU A 74 11.77 5.58 -8.33
N ARG A 75 11.34 6.33 -9.35
CA ARG A 75 10.41 5.84 -10.38
C ARG A 75 10.98 4.64 -11.14
N ASN A 76 12.25 4.68 -11.54
CA ASN A 76 12.89 3.57 -12.23
C ASN A 76 12.94 2.32 -11.33
N ARG A 77 13.25 2.49 -10.04
CA ARG A 77 13.24 1.38 -9.07
C ARG A 77 11.83 0.80 -8.89
N LEU A 78 10.81 1.65 -8.78
CA LEU A 78 9.41 1.22 -8.72
C LEU A 78 9.03 0.41 -9.97
N ALA A 79 9.38 0.89 -11.16
CA ALA A 79 9.09 0.18 -12.41
C ALA A 79 9.72 -1.23 -12.47
N GLN A 80 10.89 -1.42 -11.87
CA GLN A 80 11.64 -2.67 -11.95
C GLN A 80 11.21 -3.73 -10.93
N SER A 81 10.69 -3.33 -9.77
CA SER A 81 10.60 -4.24 -8.61
C SER A 81 9.28 -4.19 -7.85
N LEU A 82 8.41 -3.23 -8.16
CA LEU A 82 7.15 -3.05 -7.43
C LEU A 82 6.14 -4.16 -7.70
N GLU A 83 6.20 -4.77 -8.89
CA GLU A 83 5.33 -5.90 -9.24
C GLU A 83 5.49 -7.08 -8.31
N GLY A 84 6.63 -7.25 -7.63
CA GLY A 84 6.91 -8.31 -6.67
C GLY A 84 6.34 -8.10 -5.27
N VAL A 85 5.87 -6.89 -4.96
CA VAL A 85 5.35 -6.56 -3.62
C VAL A 85 4.12 -7.40 -3.28
N PRO A 86 3.06 -7.49 -4.11
CA PRO A 86 1.87 -8.28 -3.81
C PRO A 86 2.16 -9.76 -3.53
N GLN A 87 3.06 -10.38 -4.30
CA GLN A 87 3.43 -11.80 -4.19
C GLN A 87 4.27 -12.08 -2.94
N SER A 88 4.91 -11.05 -2.38
CA SER A 88 5.64 -11.15 -1.12
C SER A 88 4.74 -11.12 0.12
N LEU A 89 3.43 -10.91 -0.06
CA LEU A 89 2.46 -10.80 1.03
C LEU A 89 1.76 -12.12 1.30
N SER A 90 1.24 -12.25 2.51
CA SER A 90 0.34 -13.32 2.91
C SER A 90 -0.83 -12.75 3.68
N LEU A 91 -1.99 -13.39 3.60
CA LEU A 91 -3.13 -13.05 4.43
C LEU A 91 -2.99 -13.72 5.81
N GLY A 92 -3.18 -12.95 6.89
CA GLY A 92 -3.27 -13.52 8.23
C GLY A 92 -4.48 -14.44 8.37
N ASN A 93 -4.35 -15.53 9.12
CA ASN A 93 -5.43 -16.49 9.37
C ASN A 93 -6.43 -16.02 10.45
N TRP A 94 -6.47 -14.73 10.74
CA TRP A 94 -7.39 -14.09 11.68
C TRP A 94 -7.94 -12.78 11.13
N TYR A 95 -9.08 -12.37 11.68
CA TYR A 95 -9.71 -11.09 11.41
C TYR A 95 -10.20 -10.47 12.72
N VAL A 96 -10.42 -9.16 12.71
CA VAL A 96 -10.96 -8.42 13.85
C VAL A 96 -12.25 -7.72 13.45
N ALA A 97 -13.31 -7.89 14.24
CA ALA A 97 -14.52 -7.09 14.11
C ALA A 97 -14.26 -5.64 14.56
N ALA A 98 -14.78 -4.68 13.80
CA ALA A 98 -14.70 -3.25 14.06
C ALA A 98 -16.11 -2.63 13.94
N PRO A 99 -16.35 -1.43 14.49
CA PRO A 99 -17.69 -0.84 14.48
C PRO A 99 -18.34 -0.72 13.09
N THR A 100 -17.53 -0.57 12.04
CA THR A 100 -18.00 -0.40 10.66
C THR A 100 -17.77 -1.63 9.77
N GLY A 101 -17.48 -2.79 10.36
CA GLY A 101 -17.26 -4.03 9.63
C GLY A 101 -16.09 -4.84 10.19
N TYR A 102 -15.12 -5.19 9.35
CA TYR A 102 -14.07 -6.14 9.69
C TYR A 102 -12.72 -5.75 9.12
N ARG A 103 -11.65 -6.16 9.81
CA ARG A 103 -10.26 -5.96 9.42
C ARG A 103 -9.61 -7.30 9.14
N CYS A 104 -9.15 -7.50 7.92
CA CYS A 104 -8.26 -8.59 7.55
C CYS A 104 -6.83 -8.04 7.46
N PHE A 105 -5.84 -8.82 7.88
CA PHE A 105 -4.46 -8.34 7.99
C PHE A 105 -3.57 -8.92 6.90
N LEU A 106 -2.85 -8.04 6.21
CA LEU A 106 -1.80 -8.45 5.28
C LEU A 106 -0.48 -8.52 6.03
N THR A 107 0.25 -9.58 5.78
CA THR A 107 1.51 -9.88 6.46
C THR A 107 2.65 -10.03 5.48
N HIS A 108 3.85 -9.68 5.93
CA HIS A 108 5.11 -9.96 5.25
C HIS A 108 6.07 -10.50 6.29
N GLN A 109 6.63 -11.70 6.07
CA GLN A 109 7.54 -12.36 7.02
C GLN A 109 6.96 -12.43 8.46
N GLY A 110 5.66 -12.73 8.58
CA GLY A 110 4.97 -12.84 9.87
C GLY A 110 4.62 -11.52 10.56
N ARG A 111 4.92 -10.37 9.95
CA ARG A 111 4.58 -9.03 10.50
C ARG A 111 3.40 -8.43 9.75
N VAL A 112 2.49 -7.77 10.45
CA VAL A 112 1.38 -7.04 9.83
C VAL A 112 1.90 -5.79 9.13
N VAL A 113 1.66 -5.67 7.83
CA VAL A 113 2.14 -4.56 6.97
C VAL A 113 1.00 -3.79 6.30
N GLY A 114 -0.21 -4.32 6.34
CA GLY A 114 -1.39 -3.71 5.74
C GLY A 114 -2.69 -4.23 6.33
N VAL A 115 -3.77 -3.51 6.06
CA VAL A 115 -5.12 -3.87 6.50
C VAL A 115 -6.08 -3.76 5.32
N LEU A 116 -6.85 -4.81 5.10
CA LEU A 116 -8.01 -4.82 4.22
C LEU A 116 -9.27 -4.63 5.08
N LEU A 117 -10.13 -3.70 4.68
CA LEU A 117 -11.39 -3.43 5.36
C LEU A 117 -12.55 -4.04 4.59
N LEU A 118 -13.40 -4.81 5.27
CA LEU A 118 -14.68 -5.24 4.74
C LEU A 118 -15.82 -4.58 5.54
N GLY A 119 -16.91 -4.25 4.88
CA GLY A 119 -18.13 -3.74 5.50
C GLY A 119 -18.93 -4.82 6.22
N PRO A 120 -20.06 -4.46 6.85
CA PRO A 120 -20.94 -5.42 7.53
C PRO A 120 -21.50 -6.50 6.58
N ASN A 121 -21.68 -6.13 5.30
CA ASN A 121 -22.10 -7.01 4.21
C ASN A 121 -20.94 -7.82 3.59
N LEU A 122 -19.74 -7.77 4.19
CA LEU A 122 -18.54 -8.45 3.72
C LEU A 122 -17.99 -7.94 2.38
N GLU A 123 -18.48 -6.80 1.88
CA GLU A 123 -17.92 -6.14 0.71
C GLU A 123 -16.67 -5.33 1.08
N PRO A 124 -15.62 -5.33 0.23
CA PRO A 124 -14.43 -4.55 0.50
C PRO A 124 -14.73 -3.05 0.47
N ILE A 125 -14.20 -2.31 1.43
CA ILE A 125 -14.40 -0.86 1.53
C ILE A 125 -13.24 -0.15 0.81
N PRO A 126 -13.48 0.52 -0.32
CA PRO A 126 -12.44 1.26 -1.01
C PRO A 126 -12.06 2.54 -0.26
N ASN A 127 -10.82 3.01 -0.46
CA ASN A 127 -10.38 4.31 0.00
C ASN A 127 -9.99 5.23 -1.17
N PRO A 128 -10.92 6.04 -1.71
CA PRO A 128 -10.66 6.89 -2.86
C PRO A 128 -9.66 8.03 -2.56
N ARG A 129 -9.42 8.36 -1.28
CA ARG A 129 -8.48 9.42 -0.91
C ARG A 129 -7.05 9.09 -1.35
N TRP A 130 -6.68 7.81 -1.44
CA TRP A 130 -5.34 7.43 -1.87
C TRP A 130 -5.04 7.83 -3.32
N ARG A 131 -6.03 7.73 -4.23
CA ARG A 131 -5.89 8.20 -5.62
C ARG A 131 -5.68 9.72 -5.68
N ALA A 132 -6.40 10.48 -4.84
CA ALA A 132 -6.25 11.94 -4.74
C ALA A 132 -4.89 12.37 -4.14
N VAL A 133 -4.32 11.59 -3.21
CA VAL A 133 -2.95 11.84 -2.71
C VAL A 133 -1.91 11.48 -3.77
N TYR A 134 -2.07 10.34 -4.43
CA TYR A 134 -1.22 9.92 -5.54
C TYR A 134 -1.12 10.98 -6.65
N GLN A 135 -2.25 11.59 -7.05
CA GLN A 135 -2.29 12.62 -8.11
C GLN A 135 -1.45 13.86 -7.75
N ARG A 136 -1.38 14.20 -6.47
CA ARG A 136 -0.61 15.35 -5.95
C ARG A 136 0.85 15.01 -5.61
N SER A 137 1.22 13.73 -5.68
CA SER A 137 2.57 13.30 -5.34
C SER A 137 3.58 13.70 -6.42
N PRO A 138 4.77 14.23 -6.03
CA PRO A 138 5.86 14.50 -6.97
C PRO A 138 6.51 13.21 -7.51
N VAL A 139 6.36 12.11 -6.77
CA VAL A 139 6.84 10.77 -7.19
C VAL A 139 5.67 9.81 -7.22
N ARG A 140 5.37 9.27 -8.40
CA ARG A 140 4.24 8.39 -8.64
C ARG A 140 4.60 7.34 -9.67
N PHE A 141 4.08 6.13 -9.48
CA PHE A 141 4.19 5.02 -10.41
C PHE A 141 2.82 4.30 -10.55
N PRO A 142 2.30 4.07 -11.77
CA PRO A 142 2.78 4.67 -13.02
C PRO A 142 2.81 6.22 -12.94
N PRO A 143 3.39 6.94 -13.90
CA PRO A 143 3.33 8.40 -13.89
C PRO A 143 1.91 8.93 -14.16
N GLU A 144 1.08 8.14 -14.82
CA GLU A 144 -0.32 8.42 -15.16
C GLU A 144 -1.12 7.16 -14.84
N LEU A 145 -2.18 7.30 -14.04
CA LEU A 145 -3.18 6.23 -13.90
C LEU A 145 -4.13 6.37 -15.07
N ARG A 146 -4.18 5.36 -15.92
CA ARG A 146 -5.22 5.27 -16.96
C ARG A 146 -6.59 5.05 -16.33
#